data_AF-A0A7R9ENH4-F1
#
_entry.id   AF-A0A7R9ENH4-F1
#
_cell.length_a   1.000
_cell.length_b   1.000
_cell.length_c   1.000
_cell.angle_alpha   90.00
_cell.angle_beta   90.00
_cell.angle_gamma   90.00
#
_symmetry.space_group_name_H-M   'P 1'
#
loop_
_entity.id
_entity.type
_entity.pdbx_description
1 polymer ?
#
loop_
_entity_poly.entity_id
_entity_poly.type
_entity_poly.pdbx_seq_one_letter_code
_entity_poly.pdbx_strand_id
1 'polypeptide(L)'
;MANEKQVSMASEQTHAVAEEIVTLTSSSVSAPCAKLTRSGDVWCVDSGATTHMCRDRNSFLELTPTVTNKRQKTVKEIGRNADTNEFFPGLGRVEFRPDSGPEDTLCFHYYNATERIHGKTMEEWIRPSISFWHAFCYTGSDYYGQPTFQRSWDDGTHTIDNYKRRIRAAFEFYNKLGNKFWTLSDMDIAPEGDTIDETHHNLDEITELILELQQKSSVRPLWVSANLHSQPRYVQGAATSSDAQVVGYAGSQLKKSLELALKLGAECFMFRGWREGYNTLLNTDLPRELRNYSRLLKMTADYKDRLGYRGQLLFDSTYHINWSVYKEQSANQQRLQYHYNPDPMSSLYLLKHYNLERQYKLATTPGHQLVLTSAYGMLGSIEAIHSYSRPTVHDTTLLMKTVIEQGGMQPGGLNIGVPLRRGSTEVKDLLVAYISCIDVYARGLRNAAKVIADGIFTKNLQQQYLSFHSGFGSRLNNGEVTLEDCEDQAHKHPRDTNVSSQRTEHWEAVFNHYI
;
A
#
# COMPACT_ATOMS: atom_id res chain seq x y z
N MET A 1 13.91 4.15 59.37
CA MET A 1 13.56 5.58 59.53
C MET A 1 14.63 6.49 58.91
N ALA A 2 14.86 6.38 57.59
CA ALA A 2 15.72 7.32 56.86
C ALA A 2 15.26 7.57 55.41
N ASN A 3 14.14 6.97 54.95
CA ASN A 3 13.65 7.12 53.57
C ASN A 3 12.30 7.85 53.43
N GLU A 4 11.65 8.26 54.51
CA GLU A 4 10.40 9.04 54.44
C GLU A 4 10.61 10.56 54.52
N LYS A 5 11.80 11.04 54.93
CA LYS A 5 12.11 12.48 55.00
C LYS A 5 12.60 13.09 53.68
N GLN A 6 13.00 12.29 52.70
CA GLN A 6 13.47 12.80 51.40
C GLN A 6 12.34 13.02 50.37
N VAL A 7 11.19 12.38 50.56
CA VAL A 7 10.03 12.51 49.65
C VAL A 7 9.19 13.77 49.99
N SER A 8 9.20 14.24 51.24
CA SER A 8 8.47 15.44 51.67
C SER A 8 9.14 16.76 51.26
N MET A 9 10.47 16.83 51.14
CA MET A 9 11.16 18.06 50.73
C MET A 9 11.10 18.31 49.22
N ALA A 10 10.92 17.27 48.41
CA ALA A 10 10.79 17.39 46.97
C ALA A 10 9.41 17.93 46.53
N SER A 11 8.34 17.68 47.30
CA SER A 11 7.00 18.19 46.97
C SER A 11 6.79 19.66 47.31
N GLU A 12 7.47 20.19 48.33
CA GLU A 12 7.40 21.62 48.69
C GLU A 12 8.18 22.52 47.71
N GLN A 13 9.30 22.04 47.14
CA GLN A 13 10.04 22.80 46.12
C GLN A 13 9.34 22.86 44.76
N THR A 14 8.52 21.87 44.40
CA THR A 14 7.70 21.92 43.18
C THR A 14 6.48 22.84 43.28
N HIS A 15 6.01 23.16 44.49
CA HIS A 15 4.91 24.12 44.69
C HIS A 15 5.38 25.58 44.64
N ALA A 16 6.61 25.89 45.09
CA ALA A 16 7.15 27.24 45.05
C ALA A 16 7.48 27.75 43.63
N VAL A 17 7.86 26.86 42.70
CA VAL A 17 8.16 27.23 41.30
C VAL A 17 6.88 27.42 40.46
N ALA A 18 5.75 26.85 40.90
CA ALA A 18 4.46 27.00 40.21
C ALA A 18 3.77 28.35 40.50
N GLU A 19 4.01 28.97 41.65
CA GLU A 19 3.47 30.31 41.97
C GLU A 19 4.28 31.46 41.34
N GLU A 20 5.56 31.27 41.07
CA GLU A 20 6.41 32.33 40.49
C GLU A 20 6.22 32.49 38.96
N ILE A 21 5.69 31.48 38.27
CA ILE A 21 5.38 31.54 36.83
C ILE A 21 4.02 32.23 36.56
N VAL A 22 3.13 32.33 37.55
CA VAL A 22 1.80 32.95 37.41
C VAL A 22 1.85 34.49 37.49
N THR A 23 2.99 35.09 37.84
CA THR A 23 3.10 36.55 38.09
C THR A 23 3.87 37.33 37.00
N LEU A 24 4.24 36.70 35.87
CA LEU A 24 5.04 37.33 34.80
C LEU A 24 4.41 37.35 33.41
N THR A 25 3.08 37.26 33.31
CA THR A 25 2.36 37.59 32.06
C THR A 25 1.19 38.53 32.32
N SER A 26 1.50 39.75 32.76
CA SER A 26 0.56 40.87 32.77
C SER A 26 1.15 42.07 32.03
N SER A 27 1.12 42.03 30.70
CA SER A 27 1.30 43.21 29.85
C SER A 27 0.58 43.04 28.51
N SER A 28 -0.65 43.56 28.49
CA SER A 28 -1.31 44.25 27.36
C SER A 28 -1.20 43.66 25.94
N VAL A 29 -2.24 42.95 25.50
CA VAL A 29 -2.95 43.25 24.23
C VAL A 29 -4.44 42.94 24.41
N SER A 30 -5.28 43.97 24.36
CA SER A 30 -6.74 43.87 24.45
C SER A 30 -7.36 43.37 23.14
N ALA A 31 -7.98 42.19 23.16
CA ALA A 31 -8.92 41.73 22.12
C ALA A 31 -10.35 41.77 22.69
N PRO A 32 -11.36 42.22 21.93
CA PRO A 32 -12.70 42.43 22.47
C PRO A 32 -13.38 41.09 22.80
N CYS A 33 -13.84 40.97 24.05
CA CYS A 33 -14.58 39.83 24.58
C CYS A 33 -16.00 39.81 23.99
N ALA A 34 -16.35 38.76 23.23
CA ALA A 34 -17.70 38.55 22.73
C ALA A 34 -18.64 38.18 23.90
N LYS A 35 -19.67 38.98 24.14
CA LYS A 35 -20.72 38.69 25.13
C LYS A 35 -21.66 37.63 24.56
N LEU A 36 -21.73 36.47 25.21
CA LEU A 36 -22.77 35.47 25.00
C LEU A 36 -24.04 35.88 25.75
N THR A 37 -25.12 36.17 25.04
CA THR A 37 -26.46 36.34 25.62
C THR A 37 -27.41 35.29 25.09
N ARG A 38 -28.21 34.72 26.00
CA ARG A 38 -29.16 33.63 25.74
C ARG A 38 -30.52 34.18 25.32
N SER A 39 -31.03 33.73 24.18
CA SER A 39 -32.40 33.98 23.71
C SER A 39 -32.92 32.70 23.04
N GLY A 40 -33.65 31.86 23.78
CA GLY A 40 -34.17 30.58 23.29
C GLY A 40 -33.10 29.49 23.07
N ASP A 41 -33.42 28.49 22.24
CA ASP A 41 -32.64 27.25 22.08
C ASP A 41 -31.55 27.30 20.99
N VAL A 42 -30.98 28.47 20.70
CA VAL A 42 -29.89 28.62 19.72
C VAL A 42 -28.80 29.55 20.26
N TRP A 43 -27.53 29.16 20.08
CA TRP A 43 -26.35 29.98 20.37
C TRP A 43 -25.90 30.73 19.10
N CYS A 44 -25.82 32.06 19.16
CA CYS A 44 -25.30 32.90 18.07
C CYS A 44 -24.03 33.65 18.54
N VAL A 45 -23.02 33.72 17.67
CA VAL A 45 -21.80 34.52 17.86
C VAL A 45 -21.88 35.72 16.92
N ASP A 46 -21.87 36.92 17.47
CA ASP A 46 -21.97 38.17 16.72
C ASP A 46 -20.56 38.71 16.43
N SER A 47 -20.13 38.64 15.17
CA SER A 47 -18.85 39.20 14.71
C SER A 47 -19.11 40.47 13.92
N GLY A 48 -18.87 41.62 14.55
CA GLY A 48 -19.01 42.93 13.90
C GLY A 48 -18.10 43.08 12.69
N ALA A 49 -18.70 43.12 11.50
CA ALA A 49 -18.07 43.61 10.28
C ALA A 49 -19.09 44.36 9.42
N THR A 50 -18.75 45.63 9.22
CA THR A 50 -19.19 46.66 8.28
C THR A 50 -20.21 46.29 7.19
N THR A 51 -21.27 47.10 7.16
CA THR A 51 -22.31 47.29 6.15
C THR A 51 -21.79 47.53 4.73
N HIS A 52 -22.30 46.75 3.76
CA HIS A 52 -22.62 47.24 2.42
C HIS A 52 -24.03 46.79 2.02
N MET A 53 -24.84 47.77 1.62
CA MET A 53 -26.25 47.65 1.25
C MET A 53 -26.45 46.80 -0.01
N CYS A 54 -27.39 45.85 0.04
CA CYS A 54 -28.10 45.38 -1.15
C CYS A 54 -29.61 45.44 -0.88
N ARG A 55 -30.31 46.24 -1.69
CA ARG A 55 -31.77 46.36 -1.73
C ARG A 55 -32.37 45.15 -2.44
N ASP A 56 -33.46 44.64 -1.86
CA ASP A 56 -34.41 43.73 -2.49
C ASP A 56 -34.97 44.28 -3.81
N ARG A 57 -35.23 43.36 -4.76
CA ARG A 57 -36.49 43.30 -5.51
C ARG A 57 -36.68 41.96 -6.22
N ASN A 58 -37.73 41.26 -5.80
CA ASN A 58 -38.42 40.19 -6.53
C ASN A 58 -38.77 40.59 -7.97
N SER A 59 -38.67 39.65 -8.92
CA SER A 59 -39.77 39.34 -9.85
C SER A 59 -39.51 38.09 -10.68
N PHE A 60 -40.59 37.32 -10.82
CA PHE A 60 -40.84 36.19 -11.69
C PHE A 60 -40.44 36.43 -13.15
N LEU A 61 -40.04 35.35 -13.85
CA LEU A 61 -40.38 35.11 -15.26
C LEU A 61 -40.10 33.64 -15.64
N GLU A 62 -41.18 32.89 -15.85
CA GLU A 62 -41.22 31.64 -16.60
C GLU A 62 -40.92 31.91 -18.08
N LEU A 63 -40.04 31.12 -18.70
CA LEU A 63 -39.95 31.00 -20.15
C LEU A 63 -39.59 29.55 -20.55
N THR A 64 -40.59 28.84 -21.06
CA THR A 64 -40.43 27.66 -21.91
C THR A 64 -39.73 28.01 -23.24
N PRO A 65 -39.05 27.05 -23.87
CA PRO A 65 -39.04 27.02 -25.33
C PRO A 65 -39.47 25.68 -25.92
N THR A 66 -40.18 25.86 -27.03
CA THR A 66 -40.85 24.91 -27.93
C THR A 66 -39.89 24.13 -28.81
N VAL A 67 -40.36 22.93 -29.16
CA VAL A 67 -39.80 21.97 -30.12
C VAL A 67 -39.71 22.55 -31.53
N THR A 68 -38.60 22.29 -32.24
CA THR A 68 -38.60 22.22 -33.71
C THR A 68 -37.87 20.96 -34.19
N ASN A 69 -38.61 20.16 -34.96
CA ASN A 69 -38.18 18.93 -35.62
C ASN A 69 -37.27 19.23 -36.83
N LYS A 70 -36.14 18.54 -36.94
CA LYS A 70 -35.58 18.13 -38.24
C LYS A 70 -35.17 16.65 -38.19
N ARG A 71 -35.92 15.83 -38.92
CA ARG A 71 -35.64 14.42 -39.20
C ARG A 71 -34.41 14.30 -40.10
N GLN A 72 -33.43 13.51 -39.68
CA GLN A 72 -32.62 12.68 -40.57
C GLN A 72 -32.77 11.24 -40.12
N LYS A 73 -33.33 10.41 -41.02
CA LYS A 73 -33.41 8.95 -40.88
C LYS A 73 -32.10 8.37 -41.42
N THR A 74 -31.39 7.60 -40.60
CA THR A 74 -30.57 6.50 -41.11
C THR A 74 -30.61 5.32 -40.14
N VAL A 75 -31.45 4.35 -40.53
CA VAL A 75 -31.33 2.90 -40.42
C VAL A 75 -30.75 2.30 -39.13
N LYS A 76 -31.66 1.65 -38.37
CA LYS A 76 -31.38 0.53 -37.48
C LYS A 76 -30.71 -0.61 -38.25
N GLU A 77 -29.51 -0.98 -37.83
CA GLU A 77 -29.05 -2.36 -37.77
C GLU A 77 -28.28 -2.54 -36.46
N ILE A 78 -29.00 -2.52 -35.34
CA ILE A 78 -28.52 -3.19 -34.12
C ILE A 78 -29.00 -4.63 -34.26
N GLY A 79 -28.33 -5.35 -35.16
CA GLY A 79 -28.41 -6.79 -35.26
C GLY A 79 -27.72 -7.38 -34.06
N ARG A 80 -28.42 -8.29 -33.38
CA ARG A 80 -27.91 -9.15 -32.31
C ARG A 80 -26.60 -9.82 -32.76
N ASN A 81 -25.47 -9.38 -32.21
CA ASN A 81 -24.31 -10.24 -32.00
C ASN A 81 -24.19 -10.43 -30.49
N ALA A 82 -24.92 -11.42 -29.99
CA ALA A 82 -25.06 -11.71 -28.56
C ALA A 82 -24.04 -12.75 -28.05
N ASP A 83 -22.91 -12.96 -28.74
CA ASP A 83 -21.98 -14.05 -28.38
C ASP A 83 -20.48 -13.69 -28.27
N THR A 84 -20.06 -12.43 -28.40
CA THR A 84 -18.66 -12.02 -28.10
C THR A 84 -18.56 -10.57 -27.60
N ASN A 85 -19.04 -10.26 -26.39
CA ASN A 85 -18.81 -8.94 -25.77
C ASN A 85 -17.38 -8.84 -25.22
N GLU A 86 -16.42 -8.50 -26.07
CA GLU A 86 -15.03 -8.21 -25.69
C GLU A 86 -14.93 -6.85 -24.96
N PHE A 87 -14.26 -6.81 -23.81
CA PHE A 87 -14.08 -5.59 -23.01
C PHE A 87 -12.92 -4.72 -23.50
N PHE A 88 -11.94 -5.32 -24.18
CA PHE A 88 -10.76 -4.67 -24.72
C PHE A 88 -10.70 -4.84 -26.26
N PRO A 89 -11.63 -4.21 -27.01
CA PRO A 89 -11.76 -4.43 -28.44
C PRO A 89 -10.51 -4.00 -29.21
N GLY A 90 -10.06 -4.85 -30.12
CA GLY A 90 -8.91 -4.59 -30.97
C GLY A 90 -7.54 -4.73 -30.29
N LEU A 91 -7.50 -5.12 -29.01
CA LEU A 91 -6.24 -5.42 -28.31
C LEU A 91 -5.97 -6.92 -28.36
N GLY A 92 -4.83 -7.32 -28.93
CA GLY A 92 -4.38 -8.71 -28.92
C GLY A 92 -3.76 -9.13 -27.59
N ARG A 93 -3.23 -10.36 -27.57
CA ARG A 93 -2.30 -10.77 -26.51
C ARG A 93 -1.01 -9.98 -26.63
N VAL A 94 -0.47 -9.53 -25.51
CA VAL A 94 0.81 -8.82 -25.41
C VAL A 94 1.94 -9.80 -25.64
N GLU A 95 2.82 -9.49 -26.59
CA GLU A 95 3.95 -10.32 -26.97
C GLU A 95 5.27 -9.69 -26.51
N PHE A 96 6.31 -10.52 -26.38
CA PHE A 96 7.68 -10.05 -26.22
C PHE A 96 8.27 -9.71 -27.59
N ARG A 97 8.54 -8.43 -27.85
CA ARG A 97 9.09 -7.91 -29.09
C ARG A 97 10.25 -6.96 -28.77
N PRO A 98 11.46 -7.46 -28.50
CA PRO A 98 12.59 -6.63 -28.07
C PRO A 98 13.06 -5.65 -29.15
N ASP A 99 12.79 -5.96 -30.43
CA ASP A 99 13.22 -5.18 -31.59
C ASP A 99 12.17 -4.17 -32.08
N SER A 100 11.02 -4.03 -31.39
CA SER A 100 10.00 -3.06 -31.76
C SER A 100 10.46 -1.62 -31.54
N GLY A 101 9.91 -0.70 -32.33
CA GLY A 101 10.21 0.72 -32.21
C GLY A 101 9.65 1.34 -30.92
N PRO A 102 10.17 2.51 -30.49
CA PRO A 102 9.81 3.14 -29.22
C PRO A 102 8.33 3.56 -29.10
N GLU A 103 7.61 3.63 -30.21
CA GLU A 103 6.17 3.95 -30.23
C GLU A 103 5.28 2.71 -30.03
N ASP A 104 5.83 1.50 -30.13
CA ASP A 104 5.09 0.24 -29.98
C ASP A 104 4.91 -0.14 -28.51
N THR A 105 4.05 0.58 -27.82
CA THR A 105 3.85 0.47 -26.37
C THR A 105 2.93 -0.69 -25.93
N LEU A 106 2.40 -1.47 -26.89
CA LEU A 106 1.50 -2.61 -26.64
C LEU A 106 2.23 -3.96 -26.73
N CYS A 107 3.52 -3.98 -26.40
CA CYS A 107 4.33 -5.19 -26.29
C CYS A 107 5.37 -5.04 -25.18
N PHE A 108 5.89 -6.18 -24.72
CA PHE A 108 7.02 -6.21 -23.80
C PHE A 108 8.32 -6.09 -24.59
N HIS A 109 9.15 -5.12 -24.23
CA HIS A 109 10.51 -4.97 -24.77
C HIS A 109 11.54 -5.70 -23.91
N TYR A 110 11.25 -5.90 -22.62
CA TYR A 110 12.18 -6.47 -21.66
C TYR A 110 11.63 -7.71 -20.98
N TYR A 111 10.34 -7.77 -20.70
CA TYR A 111 9.73 -8.94 -20.05
C TYR A 111 9.57 -10.10 -21.02
N ASN A 112 10.49 -11.07 -20.92
CA ASN A 112 10.35 -12.39 -21.51
C ASN A 112 10.13 -13.41 -20.38
N ALA A 113 8.87 -13.83 -20.21
CA ALA A 113 8.47 -14.75 -19.14
C ALA A 113 9.31 -16.03 -19.04
N THR A 114 9.88 -16.50 -20.16
CA THR A 114 10.65 -17.76 -20.24
C THR A 114 12.17 -17.58 -20.13
N GLU A 115 12.68 -16.35 -20.21
CA GLU A 115 14.11 -16.09 -20.11
C GLU A 115 14.62 -16.46 -18.72
N ARG A 116 15.72 -17.24 -18.69
CA ARG A 116 16.34 -17.71 -17.46
C ARG A 116 17.46 -16.80 -17.00
N ILE A 117 17.34 -16.29 -15.78
CA ILE A 117 18.32 -15.45 -15.10
C ILE A 117 18.67 -16.14 -13.77
N HIS A 118 19.96 -16.39 -13.51
CA HIS A 118 20.41 -17.11 -12.31
C HIS A 118 19.61 -18.40 -12.01
N GLY A 119 19.26 -19.16 -13.05
CA GLY A 119 18.59 -20.46 -12.92
C GLY A 119 17.07 -20.44 -12.71
N LYS A 120 16.40 -19.27 -12.65
CA LYS A 120 14.93 -19.12 -12.63
C LYS A 120 14.45 -18.27 -13.81
N THR A 121 13.22 -18.44 -14.25
CA THR A 121 12.65 -17.60 -15.31
C THR A 121 12.31 -16.20 -14.80
N MET A 122 12.17 -15.21 -15.68
CA MET A 122 11.69 -13.88 -15.29
C MET A 122 10.33 -13.93 -14.59
N GLU A 123 9.43 -14.78 -15.06
CA GLU A 123 8.11 -14.98 -14.44
C GLU A 123 8.25 -15.53 -13.01
N GLU A 124 9.20 -16.42 -12.75
CA GLU A 124 9.48 -16.95 -11.42
C GLU A 124 10.10 -15.90 -10.49
N TRP A 125 10.96 -15.02 -11.00
CA TRP A 125 11.58 -13.95 -10.23
C TRP A 125 10.60 -12.84 -9.86
N ILE A 126 9.88 -12.34 -10.86
CA ILE A 126 9.04 -11.14 -10.73
C ILE A 126 7.67 -11.52 -10.17
N ARG A 127 7.09 -12.63 -10.68
CA ARG A 127 5.73 -13.09 -10.35
C ARG A 127 4.73 -11.93 -10.43
N PRO A 128 4.64 -11.27 -11.60
CA PRO A 128 3.82 -10.08 -11.75
C PRO A 128 2.37 -10.41 -11.44
N SER A 129 1.74 -9.56 -10.65
CA SER A 129 0.35 -9.70 -10.22
C SER A 129 -0.38 -8.39 -10.41
N ILE A 130 -1.64 -8.45 -10.80
CA ILE A 130 -2.47 -7.27 -11.07
C ILE A 130 -3.42 -7.04 -9.90
N SER A 131 -3.39 -5.83 -9.35
CA SER A 131 -4.34 -5.41 -8.31
C SER A 131 -5.72 -5.16 -8.90
N PHE A 132 -6.68 -6.00 -8.51
CA PHE A 132 -8.05 -5.94 -9.03
C PHE A 132 -8.69 -4.56 -8.79
N TRP A 133 -8.61 -4.06 -7.55
CA TRP A 133 -9.19 -2.76 -7.20
C TRP A 133 -8.64 -1.61 -8.07
N HIS A 134 -7.31 -1.53 -8.23
CA HIS A 134 -6.68 -0.44 -8.98
C HIS A 134 -7.01 -0.49 -10.47
N ALA A 135 -7.12 -1.69 -11.05
CA ALA A 135 -7.39 -1.84 -12.49
C ALA A 135 -8.88 -1.73 -12.85
N PHE A 136 -9.78 -2.25 -12.01
CA PHE A 136 -11.18 -2.48 -12.40
C PHE A 136 -12.20 -1.77 -11.51
N CYS A 137 -11.81 -1.25 -10.35
CA CYS A 137 -12.71 -0.53 -9.44
C CYS A 137 -12.39 0.97 -9.35
N TYR A 138 -11.12 1.38 -9.56
CA TYR A 138 -10.74 2.79 -9.53
C TYR A 138 -11.31 3.54 -10.75
N THR A 139 -12.02 4.64 -10.48
CA THR A 139 -12.79 5.38 -11.50
C THR A 139 -12.13 6.67 -11.98
N GLY A 140 -10.90 6.95 -11.53
CA GLY A 140 -10.19 8.18 -11.85
C GLY A 140 -10.75 9.41 -11.12
N SER A 141 -11.51 9.20 -10.05
CA SER A 141 -11.92 10.27 -9.13
C SER A 141 -10.74 10.69 -8.23
N ASP A 142 -10.81 11.93 -7.77
CA ASP A 142 -9.91 12.49 -6.75
C ASP A 142 -10.71 13.41 -5.81
N TYR A 143 -10.03 14.08 -4.88
CA TYR A 143 -10.68 14.95 -3.91
C TYR A 143 -11.43 16.14 -4.53
N TYR A 144 -11.00 16.60 -5.71
CA TYR A 144 -11.50 17.80 -6.36
C TYR A 144 -12.45 17.51 -7.52
N GLY A 145 -12.56 16.24 -7.96
CA GLY A 145 -13.22 15.90 -9.22
C GLY A 145 -13.95 14.58 -9.23
N GLN A 146 -15.05 14.57 -9.97
CA GLN A 146 -15.85 13.39 -10.28
C GLN A 146 -15.06 12.34 -11.10
N PRO A 147 -15.51 11.08 -11.11
CA PRO A 147 -14.99 10.01 -11.97
C PRO A 147 -14.75 10.44 -13.43
N THR A 148 -13.67 9.93 -14.03
CA THR A 148 -13.29 10.22 -15.42
C THR A 148 -13.23 8.99 -16.32
N PHE A 149 -13.07 7.81 -15.73
CA PHE A 149 -13.00 6.57 -16.49
C PHE A 149 -14.40 6.05 -16.76
N GLN A 150 -14.75 5.98 -18.04
CA GLN A 150 -15.94 5.27 -18.51
C GLN A 150 -15.49 3.90 -18.99
N ARG A 151 -15.94 2.84 -18.30
CA ARG A 151 -15.53 1.46 -18.57
C ARG A 151 -16.76 0.63 -18.93
N SER A 152 -16.67 -0.15 -20.01
CA SER A 152 -17.79 -0.99 -20.47
C SER A 152 -18.19 -2.09 -19.47
N TRP A 153 -17.28 -2.43 -18.55
CA TRP A 153 -17.50 -3.42 -17.50
C TRP A 153 -18.08 -2.86 -16.21
N ASP A 154 -18.25 -1.54 -16.09
CA ASP A 154 -18.69 -0.89 -14.87
C ASP A 154 -19.85 0.08 -15.13
N ASP A 155 -21.02 -0.21 -14.59
CA ASP A 155 -22.19 0.68 -14.63
C ASP A 155 -22.34 1.56 -13.38
N GLY A 156 -21.38 1.48 -12.44
CA GLY A 156 -21.38 2.24 -11.19
C GLY A 156 -22.33 1.72 -10.12
N THR A 157 -23.08 0.64 -10.38
CA THR A 157 -23.99 0.05 -9.39
C THR A 157 -23.27 -0.96 -8.49
N HIS A 158 -23.82 -1.19 -7.29
CA HIS A 158 -23.39 -2.25 -6.38
C HIS A 158 -24.19 -3.54 -6.57
N THR A 159 -24.60 -3.85 -7.81
CA THR A 159 -25.31 -5.09 -8.13
C THR A 159 -24.32 -6.22 -8.37
N ILE A 160 -24.70 -7.45 -8.02
CA ILE A 160 -23.84 -8.62 -8.26
C ILE A 160 -23.46 -8.78 -9.74
N ASP A 161 -24.35 -8.40 -10.66
CA ASP A 161 -24.08 -8.41 -12.10
C ASP A 161 -22.98 -7.44 -12.51
N ASN A 162 -22.90 -6.26 -11.88
CA ASN A 162 -21.79 -5.33 -12.13
C ASN A 162 -20.45 -5.91 -11.69
N TYR A 163 -20.40 -6.53 -10.51
CA TYR A 163 -19.21 -7.22 -10.03
C TYR A 163 -18.80 -8.39 -10.94
N LYS A 164 -19.76 -9.20 -11.40
CA LYS A 164 -19.49 -10.27 -12.38
C LYS A 164 -18.94 -9.73 -13.70
N ARG A 165 -19.40 -8.56 -14.19
CA ARG A 165 -18.85 -7.92 -15.40
C ARG A 165 -17.41 -7.46 -15.19
N ARG A 166 -17.11 -6.78 -14.08
CA ARG A 166 -15.74 -6.38 -13.70
C ARG A 166 -14.79 -7.58 -13.67
N ILE A 167 -15.23 -8.70 -13.08
CA ILE A 167 -14.42 -9.93 -13.01
C ILE A 167 -14.16 -10.54 -14.39
N ARG A 168 -15.17 -10.60 -15.27
CA ARG A 168 -14.97 -11.09 -16.65
C ARG A 168 -14.00 -10.21 -17.43
N ALA A 169 -14.10 -8.88 -17.29
CA ALA A 169 -13.15 -7.94 -17.88
C ALA A 169 -11.74 -8.13 -17.32
N ALA A 170 -11.61 -8.41 -16.02
CA ALA A 170 -10.34 -8.70 -15.40
C ALA A 170 -9.67 -9.95 -15.96
N PHE A 171 -10.40 -11.06 -16.10
CA PHE A 171 -9.85 -12.28 -16.70
C PHE A 171 -9.50 -12.12 -18.18
N GLU A 172 -10.27 -11.35 -18.95
CA GLU A 172 -9.90 -10.97 -20.31
C GLU A 172 -8.57 -10.19 -20.33
N PHE A 173 -8.44 -9.19 -19.46
CA PHE A 173 -7.22 -8.40 -19.33
C PHE A 173 -6.00 -9.25 -18.94
N TYR A 174 -6.14 -10.14 -17.95
CA TYR A 174 -5.06 -11.02 -17.51
C TYR A 174 -4.58 -11.94 -18.64
N ASN A 175 -5.51 -12.50 -19.41
CA ASN A 175 -5.19 -13.34 -20.56
C ASN A 175 -4.49 -12.56 -21.68
N LYS A 176 -4.97 -11.34 -21.99
CA LYS A 176 -4.32 -10.46 -22.98
C LYS A 176 -2.93 -10.05 -22.52
N LEU A 177 -2.75 -9.65 -21.27
CA LEU A 177 -1.43 -9.30 -20.71
C LEU A 177 -0.49 -10.52 -20.61
N GLY A 178 -1.03 -11.74 -20.60
CA GLY A 178 -0.25 -12.96 -20.39
C GLY A 178 0.17 -13.16 -18.93
N ASN A 179 -0.60 -12.61 -17.98
CA ASN A 179 -0.26 -12.63 -16.56
C ASN A 179 -0.85 -13.86 -15.85
N LYS A 180 -0.13 -14.43 -14.87
CA LYS A 180 -0.61 -15.61 -14.11
C LYS A 180 -1.21 -15.28 -12.75
N PHE A 181 -0.94 -14.09 -12.22
CA PHE A 181 -1.34 -13.75 -10.87
C PHE A 181 -2.21 -12.50 -10.80
N TRP A 182 -3.06 -12.44 -9.78
CA TRP A 182 -3.83 -11.24 -9.48
C TRP A 182 -4.07 -11.15 -7.98
N THR A 183 -4.54 -10.00 -7.51
CA THR A 183 -4.83 -9.80 -6.09
C THR A 183 -6.19 -9.19 -5.90
N LEU A 184 -6.86 -9.59 -4.82
CA LEU A 184 -8.22 -9.16 -4.53
C LEU A 184 -8.45 -8.99 -3.03
N SER A 185 -9.34 -8.08 -2.68
CA SER A 185 -10.06 -8.13 -1.42
C SER A 185 -11.48 -8.62 -1.65
N ASP A 186 -12.05 -9.29 -0.65
CA ASP A 186 -13.45 -9.73 -0.65
C ASP A 186 -14.46 -8.66 -1.14
N MET A 187 -14.46 -7.46 -0.55
CA MET A 187 -15.40 -6.39 -0.92
C MET A 187 -15.08 -5.71 -2.26
N ASP A 188 -13.93 -6.04 -2.87
CA ASP A 188 -13.61 -5.55 -4.22
C ASP A 188 -14.35 -6.40 -5.28
N ILE A 189 -14.58 -7.69 -4.99
CA ILE A 189 -15.11 -8.67 -5.95
C ILE A 189 -16.59 -9.00 -5.77
N ALA A 190 -17.19 -8.69 -4.62
CA ALA A 190 -18.61 -8.90 -4.37
C ALA A 190 -19.26 -7.70 -3.67
N PRO A 191 -20.55 -7.43 -3.92
CA PRO A 191 -21.30 -6.45 -3.15
C PRO A 191 -21.61 -6.98 -1.75
N GLU A 192 -21.58 -6.08 -0.77
CA GLU A 192 -22.10 -6.37 0.56
C GLU A 192 -23.63 -6.46 0.53
N GLY A 193 -24.19 -7.41 1.28
CA GLY A 193 -25.64 -7.54 1.49
C GLY A 193 -26.11 -6.79 2.73
N ASP A 194 -27.42 -6.82 3.00
CA ASP A 194 -28.00 -6.21 4.20
C ASP A 194 -27.63 -6.98 5.47
N THR A 195 -27.27 -8.26 5.30
CA THR A 195 -26.78 -9.14 6.36
C THR A 195 -25.44 -9.78 6.02
N ILE A 196 -24.79 -10.33 7.04
CA ILE A 196 -23.55 -11.08 6.84
C ILE A 196 -23.77 -12.36 6.02
N ASP A 197 -24.94 -12.98 6.14
CA ASP A 197 -25.30 -14.18 5.38
C ASP A 197 -25.50 -13.87 3.90
N GLU A 198 -26.17 -12.76 3.58
CA GLU A 198 -26.28 -12.27 2.20
C GLU A 198 -24.92 -11.88 1.61
N THR A 199 -24.07 -11.24 2.41
CA THR A 199 -22.70 -10.91 2.00
C THR A 199 -21.90 -12.17 1.69
N HIS A 200 -22.01 -13.20 2.54
CA HIS A 200 -21.37 -14.49 2.31
C HIS A 200 -21.93 -15.18 1.06
N HIS A 201 -23.24 -15.12 0.83
CA HIS A 201 -23.89 -15.67 -0.36
C HIS A 201 -23.38 -15.00 -1.65
N ASN A 202 -23.31 -13.67 -1.68
CA ASN A 202 -22.76 -12.91 -2.80
C ASN A 202 -21.29 -13.29 -3.07
N LEU A 203 -20.48 -13.42 -2.01
CA LEU A 203 -19.09 -13.87 -2.13
C LEU A 203 -19.00 -15.29 -2.69
N ASP A 204 -19.85 -16.21 -2.23
CA ASP A 204 -19.87 -17.60 -2.73
C ASP A 204 -20.24 -17.66 -4.21
N GLU A 205 -21.25 -16.93 -4.64
CA GLU A 205 -21.66 -16.85 -6.04
C GLU A 205 -20.56 -16.28 -6.94
N ILE A 206 -19.90 -15.20 -6.49
CA ILE A 206 -18.75 -14.65 -7.21
C ILE A 206 -17.57 -15.63 -7.23
N THR A 207 -17.35 -16.38 -6.15
CA THR A 207 -16.29 -17.37 -6.06
C THR A 207 -16.48 -18.46 -7.11
N GLU A 208 -17.71 -18.95 -7.33
CA GLU A 208 -18.00 -19.92 -8.38
C GLU A 208 -17.66 -19.38 -9.78
N LEU A 209 -18.05 -18.13 -10.08
CA LEU A 209 -17.67 -17.49 -11.34
C LEU A 209 -16.15 -17.40 -11.51
N ILE A 210 -15.42 -17.02 -10.45
CA ILE A 210 -13.97 -16.93 -10.50
C ILE A 210 -13.38 -18.32 -10.77
N LEU A 211 -13.85 -19.38 -10.10
CA LEU A 211 -13.39 -20.74 -10.33
C LEU A 211 -13.60 -21.19 -11.79
N GLU A 212 -14.76 -20.90 -12.38
CA GLU A 212 -15.03 -21.17 -13.80
C GLU A 212 -14.05 -20.44 -14.73
N LEU A 213 -13.72 -19.19 -14.43
CA LEU A 213 -12.77 -18.40 -15.21
C LEU A 213 -11.31 -18.86 -15.00
N GLN A 214 -10.96 -19.31 -13.79
CA GLN A 214 -9.66 -19.93 -13.50
C GLN A 214 -9.48 -21.26 -14.23
N GLN A 215 -10.54 -22.04 -14.46
CA GLN A 215 -10.45 -23.27 -15.27
C GLN A 215 -10.17 -23.00 -16.75
N LYS A 216 -10.65 -21.85 -17.26
CA LYS A 216 -10.45 -21.43 -18.66
C LYS A 216 -9.15 -20.66 -18.87
N SER A 217 -8.42 -20.33 -17.80
CA SER A 217 -7.17 -19.59 -17.83
C SER A 217 -6.12 -20.30 -16.98
N SER A 218 -4.90 -19.75 -16.89
CA SER A 218 -3.90 -20.20 -15.90
C SER A 218 -3.78 -19.22 -14.74
N VAL A 219 -4.77 -18.34 -14.57
CA VAL A 219 -4.70 -17.22 -13.62
C VAL A 219 -5.12 -17.69 -12.24
N ARG A 220 -4.41 -17.26 -11.20
CA ARG A 220 -4.78 -17.53 -9.80
C ARG A 220 -4.38 -16.40 -8.86
N PRO A 221 -5.02 -16.26 -7.69
CA PRO A 221 -4.66 -15.19 -6.77
C PRO A 221 -3.22 -15.37 -6.25
N LEU A 222 -2.40 -14.31 -6.33
CA LEU A 222 -1.18 -14.22 -5.55
C LEU A 222 -1.55 -14.12 -4.07
N TRP A 223 -2.42 -13.17 -3.74
CA TRP A 223 -3.01 -13.07 -2.42
C TRP A 223 -4.48 -12.67 -2.46
N VAL A 224 -5.19 -13.07 -1.41
CA VAL A 224 -6.52 -12.59 -1.03
C VAL A 224 -6.39 -11.77 0.26
N SER A 225 -7.18 -10.70 0.42
CA SER A 225 -7.31 -9.94 1.66
C SER A 225 -8.76 -9.72 2.08
N ALA A 226 -8.96 -9.33 3.34
CA ALA A 226 -10.23 -8.76 3.80
C ALA A 226 -10.16 -7.22 3.72
N ASN A 227 -11.15 -6.58 3.11
CA ASN A 227 -11.30 -5.13 3.14
C ASN A 227 -11.91 -4.69 4.48
N LEU A 228 -11.04 -4.48 5.46
CA LEU A 228 -11.39 -4.02 6.81
C LEU A 228 -11.29 -2.49 6.98
N HIS A 229 -11.60 -1.72 5.92
CA HIS A 229 -11.37 -0.26 5.96
C HIS A 229 -12.37 0.61 5.19
N SER A 230 -13.00 0.10 4.14
CA SER A 230 -13.90 0.91 3.30
C SER A 230 -15.26 1.14 3.95
N GLN A 231 -15.81 0.13 4.64
CA GLN A 231 -17.14 0.22 5.24
C GLN A 231 -17.17 1.21 6.43
N PRO A 232 -18.24 2.02 6.60
CA PRO A 232 -18.34 3.02 7.68
C PRO A 232 -18.16 2.44 9.09
N ARG A 233 -18.48 1.16 9.29
CA ARG A 233 -18.28 0.48 10.57
C ARG A 233 -16.82 0.47 11.04
N TYR A 234 -15.86 0.56 10.11
CA TYR A 234 -14.43 0.56 10.40
C TYR A 234 -13.83 1.95 10.62
N VAL A 235 -14.67 2.98 10.79
CA VAL A 235 -14.20 4.38 10.97
C VAL A 235 -13.28 4.56 12.19
N GLN A 236 -13.41 3.72 13.21
CA GLN A 236 -12.58 3.71 14.43
C GLN A 236 -11.50 2.62 14.41
N GLY A 237 -11.25 1.99 13.27
CA GLY A 237 -10.43 0.78 13.19
C GLY A 237 -11.28 -0.49 13.07
N ALA A 238 -10.62 -1.60 12.74
CA ALA A 238 -11.27 -2.91 12.66
C ALA A 238 -10.83 -3.75 13.86
N ALA A 239 -9.58 -4.21 13.87
CA ALA A 239 -8.99 -4.87 15.02
C ALA A 239 -8.77 -3.91 16.20
N THR A 240 -8.57 -2.62 15.90
CA THR A 240 -8.32 -1.57 16.90
C THR A 240 -9.57 -0.76 17.26
N SER A 241 -10.75 -1.19 16.81
CA SER A 241 -12.01 -0.51 17.15
C SER A 241 -12.24 -0.46 18.66
N SER A 242 -12.79 0.66 19.13
CA SER A 242 -13.28 0.80 20.50
C SER A 242 -14.56 -0.01 20.76
N ASP A 243 -15.23 -0.48 19.70
CA ASP A 243 -16.42 -1.33 19.76
C ASP A 243 -16.08 -2.81 19.48
N ALA A 244 -16.31 -3.66 20.48
CA ALA A 244 -16.07 -5.10 20.38
C ALA A 244 -16.93 -5.79 19.30
N GLN A 245 -18.11 -5.27 18.96
CA GLN A 245 -18.95 -5.81 17.89
C GLN A 245 -18.30 -5.60 16.52
N VAL A 246 -17.63 -4.47 16.31
CA VAL A 246 -16.86 -4.19 15.08
C VAL A 246 -15.69 -5.15 14.96
N VAL A 247 -14.97 -5.43 16.05
CA VAL A 247 -13.90 -6.45 16.07
C VAL A 247 -14.46 -7.84 15.72
N GLY A 248 -15.63 -8.19 16.25
CA GLY A 248 -16.35 -9.43 15.91
C GLY A 248 -16.69 -9.52 14.42
N TYR A 249 -17.19 -8.43 13.84
CA TYR A 249 -17.47 -8.35 12.41
C TYR A 249 -16.20 -8.53 11.56
N ALA A 250 -15.11 -7.84 11.92
CA ALA A 250 -13.82 -7.96 11.25
C ALA A 250 -13.30 -9.41 11.31
N GLY A 251 -13.45 -10.09 12.44
CA GLY A 251 -13.13 -11.51 12.59
C GLY A 251 -13.94 -12.42 11.67
N SER A 252 -15.25 -12.16 11.51
CA SER A 252 -16.09 -12.92 10.57
C SER A 252 -15.67 -12.70 9.12
N GLN A 253 -15.35 -11.46 8.75
CA GLN A 253 -14.91 -11.12 7.40
C GLN A 253 -13.53 -11.76 7.08
N LEU A 254 -12.59 -11.77 8.03
CA LEU A 254 -11.31 -12.48 7.90
C LEU A 254 -11.51 -13.99 7.75
N LYS A 255 -12.41 -14.59 8.54
CA LYS A 255 -12.76 -16.01 8.44
C LYS A 255 -13.23 -16.36 7.03
N LYS A 256 -14.21 -15.62 6.48
CA LYS A 256 -14.73 -15.85 5.13
C LYS A 256 -13.66 -15.61 4.06
N SER A 257 -12.84 -14.57 4.22
CA SER A 257 -11.75 -14.27 3.28
C SER A 257 -10.67 -15.36 3.26
N LEU A 258 -10.39 -16.03 4.39
CA LEU A 258 -9.48 -17.18 4.43
C LEU A 258 -10.08 -18.41 3.73
N GLU A 259 -11.38 -18.66 3.88
CA GLU A 259 -12.10 -19.70 3.14
C GLU A 259 -12.05 -19.44 1.62
N LEU A 260 -12.26 -18.18 1.22
CA LEU A 260 -12.10 -17.73 -0.16
C LEU A 260 -10.67 -17.97 -0.67
N ALA A 261 -9.66 -17.60 0.12
CA ALA A 261 -8.25 -17.79 -0.22
C ALA A 261 -7.92 -19.27 -0.46
N LEU A 262 -8.39 -20.16 0.41
CA LEU A 262 -8.25 -21.61 0.23
C LEU A 262 -8.96 -22.07 -1.05
N LYS A 263 -10.23 -21.68 -1.23
CA LYS A 263 -11.07 -22.15 -2.34
C LYS A 263 -10.53 -21.71 -3.70
N LEU A 264 -10.02 -20.49 -3.82
CA LEU A 264 -9.42 -19.96 -5.05
C LEU A 264 -7.96 -20.37 -5.28
N GLY A 265 -7.35 -21.08 -4.32
CA GLY A 265 -5.95 -21.51 -4.40
C GLY A 265 -4.95 -20.36 -4.34
N ALA A 266 -5.22 -19.36 -3.49
CA ALA A 266 -4.33 -18.24 -3.26
C ALA A 266 -2.99 -18.70 -2.66
N GLU A 267 -1.88 -18.10 -3.08
CA GLU A 267 -0.55 -18.44 -2.55
C GLU A 267 -0.24 -17.75 -1.22
N CYS A 268 -0.85 -16.60 -1.00
CA CYS A 268 -0.66 -15.76 0.16
C CYS A 268 -2.01 -15.22 0.67
N PHE A 269 -2.05 -14.77 1.92
CA PHE A 269 -3.18 -14.03 2.47
C PHE A 269 -2.69 -12.74 3.09
N MET A 270 -3.22 -11.61 2.63
CA MET A 270 -2.73 -10.29 3.01
C MET A 270 -3.61 -9.67 4.10
N PHE A 271 -2.97 -9.24 5.18
CA PHE A 271 -3.56 -8.38 6.19
C PHE A 271 -3.12 -6.92 5.98
N ARG A 272 -4.07 -5.99 5.80
CA ARG A 272 -3.80 -4.56 5.62
C ARG A 272 -4.48 -3.70 6.68
N GLY A 273 -3.66 -3.03 7.48
CA GLY A 273 -4.11 -2.17 8.59
C GLY A 273 -4.43 -0.73 8.21
N TRP A 274 -5.25 -0.49 7.18
CA TRP A 274 -5.55 0.88 6.70
C TRP A 274 -6.31 1.75 7.71
N ARG A 275 -7.02 1.15 8.66
CA ARG A 275 -7.70 1.86 9.77
C ARG A 275 -7.12 1.50 11.14
N GLU A 276 -6.05 0.72 11.19
CA GLU A 276 -5.50 0.21 12.44
C GLU A 276 -4.48 1.21 13.00
N GLY A 277 -4.94 2.01 13.95
CA GLY A 277 -4.22 3.17 14.47
C GLY A 277 -5.20 4.20 15.03
N TYR A 278 -4.74 5.45 15.19
CA TYR A 278 -5.53 6.50 15.84
C TYR A 278 -5.32 7.88 15.21
N ASN A 279 -6.26 8.78 15.50
CA ASN A 279 -6.15 10.21 15.15
C ASN A 279 -5.64 11.04 16.34
N THR A 280 -6.12 10.77 17.55
CA THR A 280 -5.73 11.52 18.75
C THR A 280 -5.57 10.60 19.95
N LEU A 281 -4.57 10.85 20.79
CA LEU A 281 -4.37 10.10 22.03
C LEU A 281 -5.47 10.39 23.07
N LEU A 282 -6.23 11.47 22.92
CA LEU A 282 -7.27 11.87 23.89
C LEU A 282 -8.40 10.83 24.02
N ASN A 283 -8.63 10.00 23.00
CA ASN A 283 -9.67 8.98 22.98
C ASN A 283 -9.14 7.58 22.59
N THR A 284 -7.84 7.33 22.77
CA THR A 284 -7.18 6.09 22.33
C THR A 284 -6.53 5.37 23.52
N ASP A 285 -6.95 4.14 23.81
CA ASP A 285 -6.25 3.23 24.72
C ASP A 285 -5.24 2.41 23.90
N LEU A 286 -4.11 3.04 23.59
CA LEU A 286 -3.10 2.50 22.67
C LEU A 286 -2.62 1.09 23.09
N PRO A 287 -2.30 0.81 24.37
CA PRO A 287 -1.94 -0.55 24.78
C PRO A 287 -3.05 -1.57 24.55
N ARG A 288 -4.33 -1.20 24.71
CA ARG A 288 -5.47 -2.10 24.43
C ARG A 288 -5.64 -2.37 22.95
N GLU A 289 -5.57 -1.33 22.13
CA GLU A 289 -5.72 -1.44 20.68
C GLU A 289 -4.62 -2.32 20.09
N LEU A 290 -3.34 -2.13 20.47
CA LEU A 290 -2.25 -3.02 20.05
C LEU A 290 -2.46 -4.48 20.47
N ARG A 291 -2.97 -4.72 21.71
CA ARG A 291 -3.30 -6.08 22.15
C ARG A 291 -4.42 -6.68 21.31
N ASN A 292 -5.48 -5.94 21.01
CA ASN A 292 -6.59 -6.43 20.18
C ASN A 292 -6.14 -6.69 18.73
N TYR A 293 -5.31 -5.81 18.18
CA TYR A 293 -4.69 -5.99 16.88
C TYR A 293 -3.90 -7.30 16.82
N SER A 294 -3.02 -7.53 17.79
CA SER A 294 -2.25 -8.77 17.88
C SER A 294 -3.13 -10.02 18.05
N ARG A 295 -4.24 -9.93 18.79
CA ARG A 295 -5.18 -11.04 18.98
C ARG A 295 -5.86 -11.43 17.67
N LEU A 296 -6.29 -10.45 16.88
CA LEU A 296 -6.93 -10.73 15.60
C LEU A 296 -5.94 -11.35 14.59
N LEU A 297 -4.68 -10.90 14.58
CA LEU A 297 -3.61 -11.54 13.80
C LEU A 297 -3.37 -12.99 14.23
N LYS A 298 -3.32 -13.26 15.54
CA LYS A 298 -3.20 -14.64 16.08
C LYS A 298 -4.38 -15.51 15.68
N MET A 299 -5.60 -15.01 15.85
CA MET A 299 -6.83 -15.72 15.45
C MET A 299 -6.85 -16.03 13.95
N THR A 300 -6.33 -15.12 13.12
CA THR A 300 -6.18 -15.32 11.68
C THR A 300 -5.21 -16.47 11.38
N ALA A 301 -4.04 -16.50 12.02
CA ALA A 301 -3.08 -17.59 11.87
C ALA A 301 -3.63 -18.94 12.38
N ASP A 302 -4.26 -18.96 13.55
CA ASP A 302 -4.86 -20.15 14.13
C ASP A 302 -6.00 -20.69 13.26
N TYR A 303 -6.82 -19.80 12.67
CA TYR A 303 -7.88 -20.22 11.77
C TYR A 303 -7.33 -20.73 10.44
N LYS A 304 -6.33 -20.07 9.84
CA LYS A 304 -5.62 -20.57 8.66
C LYS A 304 -5.18 -22.03 8.85
N ASP A 305 -4.57 -22.33 9.99
CA ASP A 305 -4.05 -23.67 10.27
C ASP A 305 -5.18 -24.70 10.47
N ARG A 306 -6.24 -24.34 11.21
CA ARG A 306 -7.46 -25.18 11.36
C ARG A 306 -8.20 -25.42 10.05
N LEU A 307 -8.24 -24.42 9.18
CA LEU A 307 -8.85 -24.48 7.85
C LEU A 307 -8.03 -25.36 6.89
N GLY A 308 -6.76 -25.64 7.20
CA GLY A 308 -5.85 -26.38 6.33
C GLY A 308 -5.24 -25.53 5.21
N TYR A 309 -5.38 -24.21 5.26
CA TYR A 309 -4.80 -23.31 4.28
C TYR A 309 -3.28 -23.18 4.47
N ARG A 310 -2.51 -23.37 3.38
CA ARG A 310 -1.04 -23.41 3.40
C ARG A 310 -0.38 -22.14 2.85
N GLY A 311 -1.15 -21.15 2.43
CA GLY A 311 -0.58 -19.91 1.91
C GLY A 311 0.13 -19.08 2.97
N GLN A 312 1.12 -18.31 2.55
CA GLN A 312 1.91 -17.44 3.44
C GLN A 312 1.05 -16.25 3.89
N LEU A 313 0.99 -15.98 5.20
CA LEU A 313 0.38 -14.75 5.67
C LEU A 313 1.33 -13.58 5.39
N LEU A 314 0.80 -12.51 4.82
CA LEU A 314 1.49 -11.26 4.55
C LEU A 314 0.91 -10.18 5.46
N PHE A 315 1.79 -9.35 6.00
CA PHE A 315 1.45 -8.18 6.78
C PHE A 315 2.00 -6.95 6.06
N ASP A 316 1.09 -6.06 5.68
CA ASP A 316 1.44 -4.85 4.95
C ASP A 316 2.05 -3.80 5.89
N SER A 317 3.11 -3.12 5.42
CA SER A 317 3.62 -1.91 6.08
C SER A 317 2.93 -0.69 5.48
N THR A 318 2.19 0.09 6.27
CA THR A 318 1.40 1.24 5.78
C THR A 318 2.24 2.48 5.46
N TYR A 319 3.54 2.30 5.18
CA TYR A 319 4.51 3.37 4.88
C TYR A 319 4.07 4.33 3.77
N HIS A 320 3.15 3.88 2.93
CA HIS A 320 2.43 4.66 1.93
C HIS A 320 1.78 5.96 2.42
N ILE A 321 1.56 6.13 3.73
CA ILE A 321 0.70 7.20 4.25
C ILE A 321 1.50 8.39 4.84
N ASN A 322 2.76 8.17 5.23
CA ASN A 322 3.51 9.19 5.99
C ASN A 322 4.52 10.03 5.18
N TRP A 323 4.81 9.71 3.91
CA TRP A 323 5.78 10.53 3.15
C TRP A 323 5.22 11.84 2.58
N SER A 324 3.92 12.12 2.74
CA SER A 324 3.33 13.41 2.36
C SER A 324 3.13 14.39 3.52
N VAL A 325 3.67 14.13 4.73
CA VAL A 325 3.56 15.09 5.86
C VAL A 325 4.15 16.46 5.49
N TYR A 326 5.08 16.52 4.53
CA TYR A 326 5.67 17.78 4.06
C TYR A 326 5.16 18.31 2.72
N LYS A 327 4.21 17.67 2.02
CA LYS A 327 3.76 18.14 0.69
C LYS A 327 2.28 18.46 0.51
N GLU A 328 1.36 17.96 1.35
CA GLU A 328 -0.06 18.37 1.26
C GLU A 328 -0.73 18.38 2.63
N GLN A 329 -0.67 19.52 3.32
CA GLN A 329 -1.39 19.73 4.59
C GLN A 329 -2.93 19.63 4.43
N SER A 330 -3.48 19.82 3.22
CA SER A 330 -4.91 19.69 2.94
C SER A 330 -5.41 18.24 2.82
N ALA A 331 -4.54 17.29 2.45
CA ALA A 331 -4.91 15.87 2.31
C ALA A 331 -4.75 15.04 3.61
N ASN A 332 -4.29 15.67 4.70
CA ASN A 332 -4.06 15.02 5.99
C ASN A 332 -5.33 14.89 6.85
N GLN A 333 -6.42 15.61 6.56
CA GLN A 333 -7.66 15.53 7.36
C GLN A 333 -8.54 14.30 7.04
N GLN A 334 -8.25 13.56 5.96
CA GLN A 334 -9.08 12.44 5.48
C GLN A 334 -8.49 11.06 5.78
N ARG A 335 -7.27 11.02 6.33
CA ARG A 335 -6.51 9.81 6.58
C ARG A 335 -6.31 9.60 8.07
N LEU A 336 -6.13 8.34 8.47
CA LEU A 336 -5.75 8.02 9.83
C LEU A 336 -4.39 8.69 10.12
N GLN A 337 -4.31 9.46 11.20
CA GLN A 337 -3.13 10.29 11.46
C GLN A 337 -1.90 9.44 11.84
N TYR A 338 -2.11 8.39 12.64
CA TYR A 338 -1.05 7.51 13.12
C TYR A 338 -1.45 6.05 12.93
N HIS A 339 -0.66 5.29 12.16
CA HIS A 339 -0.84 3.85 12.01
C HIS A 339 0.02 3.09 13.04
N TYR A 340 -0.41 1.89 13.42
CA TYR A 340 0.39 1.00 14.28
C TYR A 340 1.49 0.22 13.54
N ASN A 341 1.39 0.14 12.22
CA ASN A 341 2.36 -0.48 11.31
C ASN A 341 2.87 0.50 10.23
N PRO A 342 3.36 1.71 10.62
CA PRO A 342 3.66 2.80 9.69
C PRO A 342 4.90 2.55 8.83
N ASP A 343 5.73 1.57 9.17
CA ASP A 343 6.94 1.20 8.45
C ASP A 343 7.27 -0.28 8.73
N PRO A 344 8.15 -0.91 7.94
CA PRO A 344 8.54 -2.30 8.12
C PRO A 344 9.22 -2.62 9.45
N MET A 345 9.96 -1.69 10.07
CA MET A 345 10.61 -1.94 11.36
C MET A 345 9.60 -1.95 12.49
N SER A 346 8.68 -0.99 12.51
CA SER A 346 7.55 -0.98 13.44
C SER A 346 6.68 -2.23 13.25
N SER A 347 6.43 -2.62 11.99
CA SER A 347 5.69 -3.85 11.65
C SER A 347 6.42 -5.10 12.14
N LEU A 348 7.72 -5.20 11.88
CA LEU A 348 8.56 -6.32 12.33
C LEU A 348 8.61 -6.41 13.85
N TYR A 349 8.75 -5.27 14.54
CA TYR A 349 8.73 -5.22 15.98
C TYR A 349 7.39 -5.69 16.53
N LEU A 350 6.27 -5.22 15.99
CA LEU A 350 4.92 -5.68 16.39
C LEU A 350 4.80 -7.20 16.22
N LEU A 351 5.20 -7.73 15.07
CA LEU A 351 5.15 -9.18 14.84
C LEU A 351 6.02 -9.95 15.83
N LYS A 352 7.28 -9.54 16.05
CA LYS A 352 8.18 -10.18 17.01
C LYS A 352 7.69 -10.07 18.45
N HIS A 353 7.26 -8.89 18.87
CA HIS A 353 6.79 -8.62 20.22
C HIS A 353 5.60 -9.51 20.60
N TYR A 354 4.75 -9.84 19.63
CA TYR A 354 3.60 -10.72 19.82
C TYR A 354 3.81 -12.17 19.35
N ASN A 355 5.02 -12.57 18.97
CA ASN A 355 5.39 -13.91 18.48
C ASN A 355 4.64 -14.35 17.21
N LEU A 356 4.57 -13.47 16.21
CA LEU A 356 3.89 -13.66 14.93
C LEU A 356 4.84 -13.72 13.73
N GLU A 357 6.14 -13.47 13.93
CA GLU A 357 7.16 -13.39 12.88
C GLU A 357 7.40 -14.72 12.14
N ARG A 358 6.99 -15.84 12.74
CA ARG A 358 7.03 -17.16 12.09
C ARG A 358 5.84 -17.39 11.16
N GLN A 359 4.73 -16.71 11.40
CA GLN A 359 3.49 -16.88 10.63
C GLN A 359 3.36 -15.86 9.50
N TYR A 360 3.90 -14.65 9.71
CA TYR A 360 3.79 -13.54 8.78
C TYR A 360 5.13 -13.17 8.15
N LYS A 361 5.10 -12.85 6.86
CA LYS A 361 6.14 -12.08 6.16
C LYS A 361 5.62 -10.68 5.87
N LEU A 362 6.52 -9.73 5.61
CA LEU A 362 6.13 -8.37 5.30
C LEU A 362 5.92 -8.18 3.79
N ALA A 363 4.85 -7.48 3.46
CA ALA A 363 4.64 -6.92 2.13
C ALA A 363 4.94 -5.43 2.17
N THR A 364 5.79 -4.95 1.28
CA THR A 364 6.34 -3.60 1.39
C THR A 364 6.37 -2.88 0.05
N THR A 365 6.41 -1.56 0.12
CA THR A 365 6.55 -0.68 -1.03
C THR A 365 7.94 -0.85 -1.68
N PRO A 366 8.06 -0.64 -3.00
CA PRO A 366 9.37 -0.46 -3.63
C PRO A 366 10.18 0.64 -2.94
N GLY A 367 11.51 0.48 -2.87
CA GLY A 367 12.43 1.48 -2.31
C GLY A 367 13.17 0.98 -1.05
N HIS A 368 13.57 1.93 -0.19
CA HIS A 368 14.34 1.66 1.03
C HIS A 368 13.68 0.59 1.92
N GLN A 369 12.35 0.61 2.02
CA GLN A 369 11.58 -0.31 2.86
C GLN A 369 11.75 -1.77 2.46
N LEU A 370 11.78 -2.06 1.16
CA LEU A 370 12.05 -3.39 0.63
C LEU A 370 13.44 -3.86 1.03
N VAL A 371 14.47 -3.01 0.84
CA VAL A 371 15.86 -3.36 1.15
C VAL A 371 16.04 -3.65 2.63
N LEU A 372 15.47 -2.80 3.49
CA LEU A 372 15.52 -2.97 4.93
C LEU A 372 14.84 -4.28 5.36
N THR A 373 13.66 -4.56 4.81
CA THR A 373 12.89 -5.77 5.10
C THR A 373 13.63 -7.04 4.65
N SER A 374 14.30 -6.97 3.51
CA SER A 374 15.13 -8.07 3.00
C SER A 374 16.33 -8.35 3.89
N ALA A 375 16.99 -7.30 4.41
CA ALA A 375 18.13 -7.44 5.33
C ALA A 375 17.77 -8.20 6.63
N TYR A 376 16.49 -8.15 7.05
CA TYR A 376 15.98 -8.95 8.18
C TYR A 376 15.40 -10.31 7.78
N GLY A 377 15.46 -10.69 6.50
CA GLY A 377 14.91 -11.96 6.00
C GLY A 377 13.37 -12.03 6.05
N MET A 378 12.70 -10.89 6.04
CA MET A 378 11.25 -10.79 6.26
C MET A 378 10.44 -10.40 5.02
N LEU A 379 11.09 -10.14 3.88
CA LEU A 379 10.40 -9.70 2.66
C LEU A 379 9.63 -10.87 2.05
N GLY A 380 8.31 -10.74 2.01
CA GLY A 380 7.40 -11.72 1.42
C GLY A 380 6.79 -11.27 0.10
N SER A 381 6.54 -9.97 -0.11
CA SER A 381 5.91 -9.45 -1.34
C SER A 381 6.24 -7.98 -1.55
N ILE A 382 6.15 -7.51 -2.80
CA ILE A 382 6.30 -6.10 -3.17
C ILE A 382 4.95 -5.53 -3.58
N GLU A 383 4.57 -4.40 -3.00
CA GLU A 383 3.32 -3.69 -3.27
C GLU A 383 3.59 -2.40 -4.06
N ALA A 384 3.66 -2.53 -5.39
CA ALA A 384 3.84 -1.44 -6.35
C ALA A 384 2.48 -0.82 -6.75
N ILE A 385 1.72 -0.35 -5.75
CA ILE A 385 0.29 0.03 -5.88
C ILE A 385 0.00 1.53 -5.74
N HIS A 386 0.96 2.34 -5.25
CA HIS A 386 0.68 3.72 -4.80
C HIS A 386 1.65 4.79 -5.31
N SER A 387 2.53 4.44 -6.24
CA SER A 387 3.51 5.38 -6.76
C SER A 387 2.91 6.14 -7.94
N TYR A 388 2.49 7.38 -7.74
CA TYR A 388 2.16 8.30 -8.85
C TYR A 388 3.33 8.37 -9.84
N SER A 389 4.58 8.30 -9.37
CA SER A 389 5.76 8.11 -10.21
C SER A 389 6.10 6.62 -10.27
N ARG A 390 6.07 6.01 -11.46
CA ARG A 390 6.55 4.63 -11.64
C ARG A 390 8.03 4.55 -11.24
N PRO A 391 8.50 3.46 -10.60
CA PRO A 391 9.92 3.25 -10.34
C PRO A 391 10.73 3.41 -11.63
N THR A 392 11.94 3.97 -11.53
CA THR A 392 12.84 4.07 -12.68
C THR A 392 13.57 2.75 -12.93
N VAL A 393 14.22 2.61 -14.09
CA VAL A 393 15.12 1.47 -14.35
C VAL A 393 16.26 1.44 -13.33
N HIS A 394 16.77 2.60 -12.93
CA HIS A 394 17.78 2.73 -11.87
C HIS A 394 17.28 2.11 -10.56
N ASP A 395 16.10 2.53 -10.09
CA ASP A 395 15.53 2.03 -8.84
C ASP A 395 15.25 0.53 -8.91
N THR A 396 14.58 0.07 -9.96
CA THR A 396 14.26 -1.36 -10.11
C THR A 396 15.48 -2.23 -10.27
N THR A 397 16.60 -1.73 -10.81
CA THR A 397 17.88 -2.47 -10.83
C THR A 397 18.38 -2.73 -9.41
N LEU A 398 18.36 -1.73 -8.53
CA LEU A 398 18.76 -1.90 -7.12
C LEU A 398 17.79 -2.82 -6.35
N LEU A 399 16.48 -2.69 -6.60
CA LEU A 399 15.47 -3.52 -5.94
C LEU A 399 15.55 -4.98 -6.40
N MET A 400 15.68 -5.24 -7.69
CA MET A 400 15.80 -6.60 -8.21
C MET A 400 17.14 -7.26 -7.83
N LYS A 401 18.21 -6.48 -7.65
CA LYS A 401 19.45 -6.97 -7.05
C LYS A 401 19.19 -7.52 -5.64
N THR A 402 18.51 -6.74 -4.80
CA THR A 402 18.10 -7.18 -3.45
C THR A 402 17.25 -8.46 -3.52
N VAL A 403 16.29 -8.54 -4.44
CA VAL A 403 15.44 -9.73 -4.62
C VAL A 403 16.26 -10.96 -5.03
N ILE A 404 17.23 -10.81 -5.95
CA ILE A 404 18.13 -11.91 -6.34
C ILE A 404 18.98 -12.36 -5.15
N GLU A 405 19.60 -11.44 -4.42
CA GLU A 405 20.47 -11.73 -3.27
C GLU A 405 19.71 -12.41 -2.12
N GLN A 406 18.44 -12.07 -1.92
CA GLN A 406 17.56 -12.78 -0.99
C GLN A 406 17.20 -14.20 -1.46
N GLY A 407 17.26 -14.47 -2.77
CA GLY A 407 16.83 -15.72 -3.38
C GLY A 407 15.40 -15.71 -3.94
N GLY A 408 14.74 -14.55 -3.96
CA GLY A 408 13.40 -14.34 -4.51
C GLY A 408 12.36 -13.94 -3.46
N MET A 409 11.09 -13.90 -3.89
CA MET A 409 9.94 -13.49 -3.07
C MET A 409 8.90 -14.60 -2.89
N GLN A 410 9.16 -15.81 -3.40
CA GLN A 410 8.16 -16.88 -3.40
C GLN A 410 7.77 -17.24 -1.95
N PRO A 411 6.48 -17.49 -1.66
CA PRO A 411 5.34 -17.57 -2.59
C PRO A 411 4.70 -16.22 -2.96
N GLY A 412 5.13 -15.09 -2.39
CA GLY A 412 4.68 -13.76 -2.83
C GLY A 412 5.32 -13.33 -4.15
N GLY A 413 5.18 -12.05 -4.50
CA GLY A 413 5.56 -11.54 -5.82
C GLY A 413 5.45 -10.02 -5.92
N LEU A 414 5.43 -9.53 -7.16
CA LEU A 414 5.24 -8.11 -7.43
C LEU A 414 3.76 -7.82 -7.70
N ASN A 415 3.04 -7.29 -6.70
CA ASN A 415 1.70 -6.78 -6.90
C ASN A 415 1.73 -5.37 -7.48
N ILE A 416 1.08 -5.19 -8.62
CA ILE A 416 1.08 -3.96 -9.40
C ILE A 416 -0.31 -3.35 -9.32
N GLY A 417 -0.39 -2.11 -8.86
CA GLY A 417 -1.59 -1.29 -8.92
C GLY A 417 -1.20 0.04 -9.52
N VAL A 418 -1.52 0.26 -10.78
CA VAL A 418 -1.21 1.53 -11.43
C VAL A 418 -2.46 2.41 -11.37
N PRO A 419 -2.55 3.41 -10.47
CA PRO A 419 -3.57 4.43 -10.58
C PRO A 419 -3.32 5.17 -11.89
N LEU A 420 -4.12 4.89 -12.91
CA LEU A 420 -4.05 5.61 -14.17
C LEU A 420 -4.19 7.11 -13.90
N ARG A 421 -3.50 7.92 -14.70
CA ARG A 421 -3.67 9.36 -14.63
C ARG A 421 -5.11 9.68 -14.97
N ARG A 422 -5.69 10.67 -14.26
CA ARG A 422 -7.06 11.13 -14.49
C ARG A 422 -7.37 11.49 -15.95
N GLY A 423 -6.36 11.94 -16.71
CA GLY A 423 -6.49 12.24 -18.14
C GLY A 423 -6.23 11.06 -19.10
N SER A 424 -5.75 9.91 -18.62
CA SER A 424 -5.51 8.70 -19.42
C SER A 424 -6.75 7.83 -19.42
N THR A 425 -7.74 8.21 -20.23
CA THR A 425 -9.09 7.67 -20.18
C THR A 425 -9.33 6.51 -21.15
N GLU A 426 -8.41 6.21 -22.07
CA GLU A 426 -8.62 5.12 -23.02
C GLU A 426 -8.40 3.75 -22.36
N VAL A 427 -9.07 2.72 -22.90
CA VAL A 427 -8.91 1.34 -22.41
C VAL A 427 -7.48 0.81 -22.66
N LYS A 428 -6.86 1.21 -23.77
CA LYS A 428 -5.47 0.83 -24.10
C LYS A 428 -4.45 1.42 -23.13
N ASP A 429 -4.75 2.57 -22.53
CA ASP A 429 -3.86 3.22 -21.54
C ASP A 429 -3.67 2.32 -20.32
N LEU A 430 -4.70 1.55 -19.95
CA LEU A 430 -4.60 0.55 -18.88
C LEU A 430 -3.55 -0.50 -19.23
N LEU A 431 -3.60 -1.06 -20.44
CA LEU A 431 -2.66 -2.10 -20.85
C LEU A 431 -1.23 -1.57 -20.93
N VAL A 432 -1.03 -0.39 -21.56
CA VAL A 432 0.29 0.29 -21.62
C VAL A 432 0.85 0.54 -20.22
N ALA A 433 0.01 0.96 -19.27
CA ALA A 433 0.44 1.25 -17.90
C ALA A 433 0.99 0.01 -17.17
N TYR A 434 0.34 -1.15 -17.34
CA TYR A 434 0.80 -2.40 -16.75
C TYR A 434 2.00 -3.00 -17.48
N ILE A 435 2.01 -2.96 -18.82
CA ILE A 435 3.17 -3.37 -19.63
C ILE A 435 4.41 -2.60 -19.18
N SER A 436 4.31 -1.26 -19.14
CA SER A 436 5.40 -0.38 -18.74
C SER A 436 5.94 -0.71 -17.35
N CYS A 437 5.07 -1.01 -16.38
CA CYS A 437 5.52 -1.36 -15.04
C CYS A 437 6.29 -2.69 -15.04
N ILE A 438 5.72 -3.73 -15.67
CA ILE A 438 6.34 -5.06 -15.75
C ILE A 438 7.69 -4.99 -16.49
N ASP A 439 7.75 -4.28 -17.62
CA ASP A 439 8.97 -4.13 -18.41
C ASP A 439 10.10 -3.42 -17.64
N VAL A 440 9.78 -2.41 -16.83
CA VAL A 440 10.80 -1.72 -16.04
C VAL A 440 11.41 -2.65 -14.99
N TYR A 441 10.59 -3.46 -14.31
CA TYR A 441 11.11 -4.50 -13.39
C TYR A 441 11.87 -5.60 -14.12
N ALA A 442 11.45 -6.00 -15.32
CA ALA A 442 12.17 -6.99 -16.13
C ALA A 442 13.54 -6.47 -16.59
N ARG A 443 13.61 -5.20 -17.02
CA ARG A 443 14.88 -4.54 -17.34
C ARG A 443 15.76 -4.43 -16.09
N GLY A 444 15.19 -4.00 -14.97
CA GLY A 444 15.89 -3.95 -13.69
C GLY A 444 16.45 -5.31 -13.27
N LEU A 445 15.71 -6.40 -13.49
CA LEU A 445 16.17 -7.76 -13.21
C LEU A 445 17.37 -8.17 -14.09
N ARG A 446 17.33 -7.90 -15.41
CA ARG A 446 18.49 -8.16 -16.30
C ARG A 446 19.72 -7.37 -15.87
N ASN A 447 19.54 -6.08 -15.58
CA ASN A 447 20.61 -5.20 -15.15
C ASN A 447 21.19 -5.66 -13.81
N ALA A 448 20.34 -6.02 -12.85
CA ALA A 448 20.74 -6.53 -11.55
C ALA A 448 21.57 -7.82 -11.65
N ALA A 449 21.15 -8.74 -12.51
CA ALA A 449 21.89 -9.97 -12.76
C ALA A 449 23.29 -9.68 -13.32
N LYS A 450 23.42 -8.72 -14.24
CA LYS A 450 24.71 -8.28 -14.77
C LYS A 450 25.59 -7.66 -13.67
N VAL A 451 25.02 -6.76 -12.86
CA VAL A 451 25.71 -6.14 -11.70
C VAL A 451 26.26 -7.20 -10.74
N ILE A 452 25.46 -8.24 -10.44
CA ILE A 452 25.87 -9.34 -9.55
C ILE A 452 26.95 -10.19 -10.21
N ALA A 453 26.79 -10.54 -11.48
CA ALA A 453 27.74 -11.39 -12.21
C ALA A 453 29.13 -10.75 -12.34
N ASP A 454 29.20 -9.45 -12.61
CA ASP A 454 30.46 -8.72 -12.74
C ASP A 454 31.18 -8.58 -11.38
N GLY A 455 30.42 -8.59 -10.27
CA GLY A 455 30.94 -8.63 -8.90
C GLY A 455 31.73 -7.39 -8.49
N ILE A 456 31.70 -6.32 -9.29
CA ILE A 456 32.48 -5.08 -9.08
C ILE A 456 32.09 -4.43 -7.74
N PHE A 457 30.79 -4.29 -7.47
CA PHE A 457 30.31 -3.70 -6.22
C PHE A 457 30.57 -4.60 -5.02
N THR A 458 30.41 -5.91 -5.17
CA THR A 458 30.70 -6.88 -4.10
C THR A 458 32.17 -6.83 -3.69
N LYS A 459 33.09 -6.80 -4.66
CA LYS A 459 34.53 -6.65 -4.39
C LYS A 459 34.85 -5.32 -3.71
N ASN A 460 34.22 -4.22 -4.14
CA ASN A 460 34.39 -2.94 -3.47
C ASN A 460 33.94 -2.99 -2.01
N LEU A 461 32.75 -3.53 -1.72
CA LEU A 461 32.26 -3.66 -0.35
C LEU A 461 33.19 -4.53 0.50
N GLN A 462 33.63 -5.67 -0.02
CA GLN A 462 34.61 -6.52 0.67
C GLN A 462 35.90 -5.76 1.01
N GLN A 463 36.41 -4.94 0.09
CA GLN A 463 37.60 -4.12 0.31
C GLN A 463 37.35 -3.00 1.34
N GLN A 464 36.19 -2.34 1.29
CA GLN A 464 35.81 -1.28 2.24
C GLN A 464 35.72 -1.79 3.68
N TYR A 465 35.22 -3.01 3.87
CA TYR A 465 35.06 -3.64 5.19
C TYR A 465 36.16 -4.65 5.52
N LEU A 466 37.32 -4.58 4.86
CA LEU A 466 38.41 -5.56 5.02
C LEU A 466 38.94 -5.64 6.47
N SER A 467 38.97 -4.51 7.19
CA SER A 467 39.44 -4.45 8.58
C SER A 467 38.62 -5.31 9.54
N PHE A 468 37.36 -5.59 9.21
CA PHE A 468 36.45 -6.42 10.01
C PHE A 468 36.68 -7.93 9.84
N HIS A 469 37.59 -8.34 8.95
CA HIS A 469 37.88 -9.76 8.67
C HIS A 469 39.16 -10.27 9.35
N SER A 470 39.87 -9.42 10.11
CA SER A 470 41.09 -9.83 10.82
C SER A 470 41.31 -9.02 12.10
N GLY A 471 42.21 -9.50 12.97
CA GLY A 471 42.64 -8.78 14.16
C GLY A 471 41.48 -8.30 15.05
N PHE A 472 41.54 -7.03 15.45
CA PHE A 472 40.51 -6.40 16.29
C PHE A 472 39.12 -6.45 15.65
N GLY A 473 38.99 -6.15 14.36
CA GLY A 473 37.70 -6.11 13.68
C GLY A 473 37.01 -7.48 13.59
N SER A 474 37.78 -8.56 13.42
CA SER A 474 37.23 -9.92 13.47
C SER A 474 36.72 -10.30 14.87
N ARG A 475 37.49 -9.96 15.92
CA ARG A 475 37.06 -10.19 17.31
C ARG A 475 35.78 -9.39 17.61
N LEU A 476 35.70 -8.15 17.12
CA LEU A 476 34.52 -7.29 17.28
C LEU A 476 33.28 -7.92 16.64
N ASN A 477 33.39 -8.40 15.40
CA ASN A 477 32.29 -9.06 14.70
C ASN A 477 31.80 -10.34 15.40
N ASN A 478 32.69 -11.05 16.09
CA ASN A 478 32.35 -12.26 16.83
C ASN A 478 31.78 -11.97 18.23
N GLY A 479 31.72 -10.70 18.66
CA GLY A 479 31.28 -10.33 20.00
C GLY A 479 32.32 -10.63 21.11
N GLU A 480 33.60 -10.71 20.77
CA GLU A 480 34.72 -11.06 21.66
C GLU A 480 35.49 -9.84 22.19
N VAL A 481 35.01 -8.62 21.91
CA VAL A 481 35.65 -7.35 22.24
C VAL A 481 34.83 -6.63 23.31
N THR A 482 35.49 -6.20 24.37
CA THR A 482 34.88 -5.32 25.40
C THR A 482 35.15 -3.85 25.10
N LEU A 483 34.58 -2.94 25.91
CA LEU A 483 34.89 -1.51 25.78
C LEU A 483 36.34 -1.21 26.20
N GLU A 484 36.90 -1.97 27.15
CA GLU A 484 38.32 -1.88 27.53
C GLU A 484 39.24 -2.31 26.37
N ASP A 485 38.90 -3.39 25.66
CA ASP A 485 39.61 -3.77 24.43
C ASP A 485 39.57 -2.64 23.37
N CYS A 486 38.44 -1.91 23.26
CA CYS A 486 38.31 -0.76 22.37
C CYS A 486 39.24 0.40 22.78
N GLU A 487 39.34 0.68 24.08
CA GLU A 487 40.26 1.70 24.62
C GLU A 487 41.72 1.32 24.36
N ASP A 488 42.10 0.07 24.64
CA ASP A 488 43.42 -0.46 24.34
C ASP A 488 43.76 -0.39 22.85
N GLN A 489 42.77 -0.67 21.98
CA GLN A 489 42.93 -0.53 20.53
C GLN A 489 43.10 0.94 20.11
N ALA A 490 42.35 1.86 20.71
CA ALA A 490 42.46 3.29 20.45
C ALA A 490 43.82 3.86 20.89
N HIS A 491 44.38 3.39 22.01
CA HIS A 491 45.74 3.75 22.44
C HIS A 491 46.83 3.31 21.46
N LYS A 492 46.60 2.22 20.72
CA LYS A 492 47.54 1.69 19.70
C LYS A 492 47.39 2.36 18.35
N HIS A 493 46.36 3.16 18.11
CA HIS A 493 46.12 3.83 16.82
C HIS A 493 46.44 5.33 16.89
N PRO A 494 47.18 5.88 15.91
CA PRO A 494 47.45 7.31 15.86
C PRO A 494 46.13 8.09 15.67
N ARG A 495 46.02 9.26 16.30
CA ARG A 495 44.79 10.07 16.27
C ARG A 495 44.43 10.59 14.87
N ASP A 496 45.44 10.77 14.01
CA ASP A 496 45.29 11.25 12.64
C ASP A 496 45.42 10.09 11.64
N THR A 497 44.42 9.22 11.60
CA THR A 497 44.32 8.24 10.50
C THR A 497 43.66 8.88 9.29
N ASN A 498 44.34 8.89 8.14
CA ASN A 498 43.72 9.22 6.86
C ASN A 498 42.57 8.24 6.59
N VAL A 499 41.33 8.73 6.65
CA VAL A 499 40.15 7.96 6.29
C VAL A 499 40.13 7.78 4.77
N SER A 500 39.90 6.54 4.32
CA SER A 500 39.80 6.26 2.88
C SER A 500 38.53 6.91 2.30
N SER A 501 38.65 7.50 1.11
CA SER A 501 37.50 8.05 0.38
C SER A 501 36.48 6.95 0.03
N GLN A 502 35.19 7.23 0.22
CA GLN A 502 34.10 6.32 -0.15
C GLN A 502 33.82 6.31 -1.66
N ARG A 503 34.26 7.33 -2.39
CA ARG A 503 34.12 7.49 -3.86
C ARG A 503 32.68 7.32 -4.36
N THR A 504 31.70 7.90 -3.67
CA THR A 504 30.27 7.75 -3.97
C THR A 504 29.94 8.06 -5.43
N GLU A 505 30.41 9.19 -5.95
CA GLU A 505 30.15 9.65 -7.32
C GLU A 505 30.76 8.70 -8.37
N HIS A 506 31.90 8.09 -8.04
CA HIS A 506 32.50 7.07 -8.90
C HIS A 506 31.60 5.83 -8.96
N TRP A 507 31.07 5.37 -7.84
CA TRP A 507 30.20 4.20 -7.80
C TRP A 507 28.84 4.44 -8.44
N GLU A 508 28.29 5.65 -8.34
CA GLU A 508 27.11 6.07 -9.10
C GLU A 508 27.39 6.06 -10.62
N ALA A 509 28.54 6.59 -11.05
CA ALA A 509 28.93 6.56 -12.46
C ALA A 509 29.14 5.13 -12.98
N VAL A 510 29.74 4.25 -12.18
CA VAL A 510 29.88 2.82 -12.51
C VAL A 510 28.51 2.15 -12.58
N PHE A 511 27.57 2.47 -11.68
CA PHE A 511 26.23 1.89 -11.69
C PHE A 511 25.43 2.33 -12.93
N ASN A 512 25.56 3.60 -13.33
CA ASN A 512 24.92 4.13 -14.53
C ASN A 512 25.36 3.44 -15.82
N HIS A 513 26.52 2.78 -15.85
CA HIS A 513 26.92 1.95 -17.00
C HIS A 513 26.01 0.72 -17.21
N TYR A 514 25.31 0.27 -16.16
CA TYR A 514 24.41 -0.88 -16.22
C TYR A 514 22.96 -0.50 -16.54
N ILE A 515 22.61 0.78 -16.46
CA ILE A 515 21.24 1.27 -16.68
C ILE A 515 21.01 1.49 -18.17
#